data_AF-A0A1D2Q8N7-F1
#
_entry.id   AF-A0A1D2Q8N7-F1
#
_cell.length_a   1.000
_cell.length_b   1.000
_cell.length_c   1.000
_cell.angle_alpha   90.00
_cell.angle_beta   90.00
_cell.angle_gamma   90.00
#
_symmetry.space_group_name_H-M   'P 1'
#
loop_
_entity.id
_entity.type
_entity.pdbx_description
1 polymer ?
#
loop_
_entity_poly.entity_id
_entity_poly.type
_entity_poly.pdbx_seq_one_letter_code
_entity_poly.pdbx_strand_id
1 'polypeptide(L)'
;MSTDDQISTTPNHEETFNDLLTYAELLNTPQLARLYIYILQNGPVPIETIKTDLDMAHSTTYKYIGQLEEMGVLSRHDDETPAMVTVEPICLQIETEHGDVTATPTLIDAIGRQHDSEDIRVFVERQGIAKLAAALHYTLRVMHGELTQRTGASKLGVHPVEGMTVFTALQDVVEEAADYDPYLEQAE
;
A
#
# COMPACT_ATOMS: atom_id res chain seq x y z
N MET A 1 26.43 -36.71 -19.97
CA MET A 1 26.81 -35.45 -19.29
C MET A 1 25.90 -34.38 -19.88
N SER A 2 24.73 -34.19 -19.26
CA SER A 2 23.82 -33.08 -19.58
C SER A 2 24.22 -31.93 -18.68
N THR A 3 24.67 -30.84 -19.27
CA THR A 3 24.75 -29.54 -18.62
C THR A 3 23.34 -28.97 -18.58
N ASP A 4 22.82 -28.82 -17.36
CA ASP A 4 21.59 -28.11 -17.07
C ASP A 4 21.68 -26.67 -17.58
N ASP A 5 20.67 -26.30 -18.35
CA ASP A 5 20.41 -24.96 -18.85
C ASP A 5 19.78 -24.18 -17.68
N GLN A 6 20.59 -23.35 -17.00
CA GLN A 6 20.05 -22.34 -16.10
C GLN A 6 19.29 -21.33 -16.96
N ILE A 7 17.96 -21.44 -16.97
CA ILE A 7 17.08 -20.36 -17.42
C ILE A 7 17.30 -19.20 -16.45
N SER A 8 18.25 -18.34 -16.76
CA SER A 8 18.29 -16.99 -16.21
C SER A 8 17.01 -16.31 -16.70
N THR A 9 15.99 -16.23 -15.85
CA THR A 9 14.82 -15.39 -16.08
C THR A 9 15.36 -13.99 -16.34
N THR A 10 15.31 -13.56 -17.60
CA THR A 10 15.69 -12.19 -17.95
C THR A 10 14.67 -11.31 -17.24
N PRO A 11 15.09 -10.30 -16.44
CA PRO A 11 14.12 -9.44 -15.78
C PRO A 11 13.19 -8.84 -16.83
N ASN A 12 11.88 -9.05 -16.64
CA ASN A 12 10.87 -8.48 -17.50
C ASN A 12 10.74 -7.00 -17.16
N HIS A 13 11.57 -6.19 -17.82
CA HIS A 13 11.66 -4.76 -17.51
C HIS A 13 10.31 -4.05 -17.69
N GLU A 14 9.47 -4.49 -18.62
CA GLU A 14 8.13 -3.95 -18.84
C GLU A 14 7.24 -4.16 -17.60
N GLU A 15 7.25 -5.35 -17.03
CA GLU A 15 6.48 -5.71 -15.83
C GLU A 15 6.97 -4.92 -14.60
N THR A 16 8.28 -4.83 -14.39
CA THR A 16 8.84 -4.01 -13.29
C THR A 16 8.45 -2.53 -13.41
N PHE A 17 8.47 -1.96 -14.63
CA PHE A 17 8.01 -0.57 -14.84
C PHE A 17 6.50 -0.43 -14.65
N ASN A 18 5.70 -1.42 -15.03
CA ASN A 18 4.26 -1.43 -14.79
C ASN A 18 3.94 -1.50 -13.29
N ASP A 19 4.65 -2.31 -12.51
CA ASP A 19 4.51 -2.35 -11.05
C ASP A 19 4.83 -0.99 -10.42
N LEU A 20 5.93 -0.35 -10.86
CA LEU A 20 6.30 0.98 -10.39
C LEU A 20 5.25 2.04 -10.74
N LEU A 21 4.73 2.04 -11.96
CA LEU A 21 3.69 2.98 -12.39
C LEU A 21 2.39 2.76 -11.62
N THR A 22 2.02 1.49 -11.42
CA THR A 22 0.85 1.08 -10.66
C THR A 22 0.94 1.56 -9.22
N TYR A 23 2.08 1.29 -8.59
CA TYR A 23 2.35 1.69 -7.22
C TYR A 23 2.33 3.22 -7.08
N ALA A 24 2.96 3.94 -8.02
CA ALA A 24 2.94 5.39 -8.04
C ALA A 24 1.52 5.95 -8.15
N GLU A 25 0.65 5.38 -8.98
CA GLU A 25 -0.74 5.83 -9.12
C GLU A 25 -1.54 5.60 -7.82
N LEU A 26 -1.35 4.45 -7.17
CA LEU A 26 -1.97 4.15 -5.87
C LEU A 26 -1.52 5.12 -4.78
N LEU A 27 -0.23 5.46 -4.73
CA LEU A 27 0.29 6.44 -3.76
C LEU A 27 -0.26 7.86 -3.99
N ASN A 28 -0.54 8.22 -5.23
CA ASN A 28 -1.01 9.58 -5.58
C ASN A 28 -2.53 9.76 -5.47
N THR A 29 -3.30 8.67 -5.43
CA THR A 29 -4.76 8.72 -5.42
C THR A 29 -5.32 8.02 -4.18
N PRO A 30 -5.52 8.72 -3.03
CA PRO A 30 -5.97 8.11 -1.77
C PRO A 30 -7.26 7.29 -1.88
N GLN A 31 -8.22 7.73 -2.70
CA GLN A 31 -9.48 7.00 -2.87
C GLN A 31 -9.31 5.72 -3.69
N LEU A 32 -8.35 5.69 -4.62
CA LEU A 32 -7.98 4.48 -5.37
C LEU A 32 -7.23 3.49 -4.47
N ALA A 33 -6.30 3.98 -3.64
CA ALA A 33 -5.62 3.18 -2.63
C ALA A 33 -6.61 2.53 -1.65
N ARG A 34 -7.58 3.30 -1.13
CA ARG A 34 -8.65 2.80 -0.25
C ARG A 34 -9.47 1.69 -0.91
N LEU A 35 -9.82 1.87 -2.19
CA LEU A 35 -10.52 0.82 -2.95
C LEU A 35 -9.67 -0.44 -3.09
N TYR A 36 -8.40 -0.29 -3.50
CA TYR A 36 -7.48 -1.40 -3.65
C TYR A 36 -7.35 -2.21 -2.35
N ILE A 37 -7.12 -1.55 -1.22
CA ILE A 37 -6.97 -2.22 0.08
C ILE A 37 -8.27 -2.86 0.54
N TYR A 38 -9.42 -2.21 0.34
CA TYR A 38 -10.70 -2.82 0.67
C TYR A 38 -10.93 -4.13 -0.10
N ILE A 39 -10.62 -4.17 -1.40
CA ILE A 39 -10.73 -5.40 -2.19
C ILE A 39 -9.67 -6.42 -1.76
N LEU A 40 -8.47 -5.98 -1.40
CA LEU A 40 -7.42 -6.88 -0.91
C LEU A 40 -7.81 -7.57 0.40
N GLN A 41 -8.47 -6.85 1.31
CA GLN A 41 -8.94 -7.35 2.60
C GLN A 41 -10.16 -8.26 2.49
N ASN A 42 -11.09 -7.95 1.57
CA ASN A 42 -12.42 -8.57 1.51
C ASN A 42 -12.67 -9.42 0.28
N GLY A 43 -11.69 -9.52 -0.62
CA GLY A 43 -11.82 -10.22 -1.89
C GLY A 43 -11.97 -11.75 -1.73
N PRO A 44 -12.74 -12.41 -2.62
CA PRO A 44 -13.59 -11.86 -3.68
C PRO A 44 -14.80 -11.09 -3.15
N VAL A 45 -15.12 -9.92 -3.73
CA VAL A 45 -16.22 -9.05 -3.26
C VAL A 45 -17.09 -8.52 -4.42
N PRO A 46 -18.42 -8.35 -4.26
CA PRO A 46 -19.26 -7.71 -5.26
C PRO A 46 -19.02 -6.20 -5.36
N ILE A 47 -19.06 -5.64 -6.57
CA ILE A 47 -18.92 -4.18 -6.80
C ILE A 47 -19.98 -3.36 -6.03
N GLU A 48 -21.19 -3.91 -5.85
CA GLU A 48 -22.26 -3.24 -5.11
C GLU A 48 -22.00 -3.18 -3.60
N THR A 49 -21.28 -4.16 -3.04
CA THR A 49 -20.85 -4.13 -1.64
C THR A 49 -19.79 -3.04 -1.44
N ILE A 50 -18.81 -2.95 -2.36
CA ILE A 50 -17.78 -1.90 -2.35
C ILE A 50 -18.41 -0.50 -2.28
N LYS A 51 -19.40 -0.21 -3.13
CA LYS A 51 -20.09 1.10 -3.15
C LYS A 51 -20.69 1.44 -1.79
N THR A 52 -21.31 0.44 -1.15
CA THR A 52 -22.01 0.61 0.12
C THR A 52 -21.00 0.85 1.25
N ASP A 53 -19.99 0.00 1.33
CA ASP A 53 -19.06 -0.01 2.47
C ASP A 53 -18.08 1.17 2.43
N LEU A 54 -17.67 1.60 1.22
CA LEU A 54 -16.78 2.74 1.06
C LEU A 54 -17.51 4.08 0.92
N ASP A 55 -18.86 4.09 0.94
CA ASP A 55 -19.71 5.25 0.64
C ASP A 55 -19.30 5.95 -0.67
N MET A 56 -19.03 5.15 -1.70
CA MET A 56 -18.51 5.63 -2.98
C MET A 56 -19.61 5.77 -4.02
N ALA A 57 -19.64 6.93 -4.68
CA ALA A 57 -20.54 7.17 -5.80
C ALA A 57 -20.35 6.12 -6.90
N HIS A 58 -21.44 5.74 -7.57
CA HIS A 58 -21.44 4.73 -8.63
C HIS A 58 -20.41 5.04 -9.73
N SER A 59 -20.42 6.25 -10.29
CA SER A 59 -19.47 6.64 -11.34
C SER A 59 -18.02 6.54 -10.89
N THR A 60 -17.72 6.89 -9.63
CA THR A 60 -16.37 6.84 -9.07
C THR A 60 -15.92 5.41 -8.85
N THR A 61 -16.80 4.54 -8.36
CA THR A 61 -16.49 3.13 -8.14
C THR A 61 -16.14 2.45 -9.46
N TYR A 62 -16.99 2.56 -10.48
CA TYR A 62 -16.72 1.94 -11.78
C TYR A 62 -15.50 2.54 -12.47
N LYS A 63 -15.25 3.86 -12.32
CA LYS A 63 -14.02 4.48 -12.81
C LYS A 63 -12.79 3.82 -12.18
N TYR A 64 -12.75 3.70 -10.86
CA TYR A 64 -11.57 3.17 -10.17
C TYR A 64 -11.41 1.66 -10.32
N ILE A 65 -12.50 0.89 -10.40
CA ILE A 65 -12.44 -0.53 -10.78
C ILE A 65 -11.81 -0.66 -12.16
N GLY A 66 -12.28 0.09 -13.16
CA GLY A 66 -11.70 0.08 -14.50
C GLY A 66 -10.23 0.50 -14.50
N GLN A 67 -9.85 1.48 -13.68
CA GLN A 67 -8.46 1.91 -13.53
C GLN A 67 -7.58 0.79 -12.95
N LEU A 68 -8.03 0.08 -11.91
CA LEU A 68 -7.29 -1.07 -11.36
C LEU A 68 -7.20 -2.25 -12.35
N GLU A 69 -8.23 -2.45 -13.18
CA GLU A 69 -8.22 -3.45 -14.28
C GLU A 69 -7.21 -3.07 -15.37
N GLU A 70 -7.18 -1.81 -15.79
CA GLU A 70 -6.22 -1.28 -16.77
C GLU A 70 -4.77 -1.38 -16.27
N MET A 71 -4.56 -1.20 -14.97
CA MET A 71 -3.28 -1.39 -14.29
C MET A 71 -2.89 -2.87 -14.14
N GLY A 72 -3.81 -3.81 -14.40
CA GLY A 72 -3.55 -5.25 -14.30
C GLY A 72 -3.56 -5.81 -12.88
N VAL A 73 -3.92 -5.02 -11.86
CA VAL A 73 -3.93 -5.46 -10.46
C VAL A 73 -5.28 -6.02 -10.00
N LEU A 74 -6.35 -5.75 -10.76
CA LEU A 74 -7.69 -6.25 -10.47
C LEU A 74 -8.11 -7.29 -11.51
N SER A 75 -8.66 -8.39 -11.01
CA SER A 75 -9.35 -9.40 -11.81
C SER A 75 -10.85 -9.38 -11.52
N ARG A 76 -11.65 -9.40 -12.58
CA ARG A 76 -13.12 -9.51 -12.49
C ARG A 76 -13.57 -10.92 -12.83
N HIS A 77 -14.48 -11.44 -12.01
CA HIS A 77 -15.11 -12.74 -12.15
C HIS A 77 -16.55 -12.54 -12.61
N ASP A 78 -16.73 -12.40 -13.93
CA ASP A 78 -18.05 -12.18 -14.55
C ASP A 78 -18.90 -13.45 -14.65
N ASP A 79 -18.29 -14.61 -14.38
CA ASP A 79 -18.98 -15.91 -14.37
C ASP A 79 -19.90 -16.08 -13.14
N GLU A 80 -19.77 -15.22 -12.13
CA GLU A 80 -20.57 -15.19 -10.91
C GLU A 80 -21.61 -14.05 -10.94
N THR A 81 -22.77 -14.27 -10.33
CA THR A 81 -23.82 -13.24 -10.20
C THR A 81 -24.13 -12.97 -8.73
N PRO A 82 -23.87 -11.76 -8.20
CA PRO A 82 -23.30 -10.58 -8.88
C PRO A 82 -21.82 -10.79 -9.26
N ALA A 83 -21.34 -10.01 -10.25
CA ALA A 83 -19.94 -10.03 -10.65
C ALA A 83 -19.03 -9.66 -9.45
N MET A 84 -18.00 -10.47 -9.25
CA MET A 84 -17.06 -10.34 -8.14
C MET A 84 -15.73 -9.77 -8.63
N VAL A 85 -15.00 -9.08 -7.74
CA VAL A 85 -13.66 -8.57 -8.02
C VAL A 85 -12.66 -9.03 -6.96
N THR A 86 -11.44 -9.26 -7.39
CA THR A 86 -10.27 -9.59 -6.55
C THR A 86 -9.08 -8.74 -6.98
N VAL A 87 -8.18 -8.44 -6.07
CA VAL A 87 -6.89 -7.83 -6.38
C VAL A 87 -5.76 -8.70 -5.86
N GLU A 88 -4.59 -8.61 -6.50
CA GLU A 88 -3.37 -9.25 -6.01
C GLU A 88 -2.52 -8.24 -5.20
N PRO A 89 -1.86 -8.70 -4.12
CA PRO A 89 -0.97 -7.86 -3.33
C PRO A 89 0.27 -7.48 -4.17
N ILE A 90 0.48 -6.18 -4.37
CA ILE A 90 1.64 -5.67 -5.12
C ILE A 90 2.76 -5.26 -4.17
N CYS A 91 4.00 -5.58 -4.53
CA CYS A 91 5.19 -5.23 -3.78
C CYS A 91 6.24 -4.65 -4.73
N LEU A 92 6.85 -3.53 -4.34
CA LEU A 92 7.93 -2.92 -5.09
C LEU A 92 9.21 -2.93 -4.24
N GLN A 93 10.23 -3.62 -4.72
CA GLN A 93 11.56 -3.62 -4.12
C GLN A 93 12.46 -2.68 -4.92
N ILE A 94 13.04 -1.69 -4.26
CA ILE A 94 13.90 -0.69 -4.87
C ILE A 94 15.26 -0.74 -4.17
N GLU A 95 16.28 -1.14 -4.92
CA GLU A 95 17.68 -0.97 -4.49
C GLU A 95 18.12 0.46 -4.79
N THR A 96 18.54 1.20 -3.77
CA THR A 96 19.03 2.57 -3.93
C THR A 96 20.41 2.76 -3.29
N GLU A 97 21.09 3.84 -3.66
CA GLU A 97 22.32 4.25 -2.96
C GLU A 97 22.10 4.60 -1.48
N HIS A 98 20.84 4.76 -1.06
CA HIS A 98 20.42 5.05 0.31
C HIS A 98 19.94 3.81 1.08
N GLY A 99 20.02 2.63 0.45
CA GLY A 99 19.55 1.36 1.01
C GLY A 99 18.41 0.75 0.19
N ASP A 100 18.07 -0.48 0.53
CA ASP A 100 16.97 -1.21 -0.09
C ASP A 100 15.65 -0.80 0.56
N VAL A 101 14.63 -0.57 -0.25
CA VAL A 101 13.29 -0.19 0.21
C VAL A 101 12.29 -1.19 -0.34
N THR A 102 11.50 -1.79 0.54
CA THR A 102 10.35 -2.62 0.18
C THR A 102 9.08 -1.83 0.42
N ALA A 103 8.37 -1.50 -0.65
CA ALA A 103 7.08 -0.82 -0.60
C ALA A 103 5.96 -1.85 -0.76
N THR A 104 5.22 -2.09 0.32
CA THR A 104 4.20 -3.15 0.42
C THR A 104 2.78 -2.57 0.40
N PRO A 105 1.72 -3.39 0.32
CA PRO A 105 0.34 -2.95 0.48
C PRO A 105 0.10 -2.10 1.74
N THR A 106 0.86 -2.30 2.82
CA THR A 106 0.77 -1.48 4.05
C THR A 106 0.98 0.02 3.79
N LEU A 107 1.92 0.40 2.91
CA LEU A 107 2.11 1.81 2.56
C LEU A 107 0.94 2.35 1.73
N ILE A 108 0.34 1.51 0.88
CA ILE A 108 -0.87 1.86 0.12
C ILE A 108 -2.05 2.04 1.08
N ASP A 109 -2.19 1.20 2.11
CA ASP A 109 -3.21 1.38 3.15
C ASP A 109 -3.00 2.69 3.91
N ALA A 110 -1.78 3.01 4.33
CA ALA A 110 -1.49 4.31 4.94
C ALA A 110 -1.95 5.49 4.06
N ILE A 111 -1.80 5.40 2.74
CA ILE A 111 -2.32 6.40 1.80
C ILE A 111 -3.85 6.43 1.78
N GLY A 112 -4.50 5.26 1.73
CA GLY A 112 -5.96 5.12 1.78
C GLY A 112 -6.57 5.68 3.08
N ARG A 113 -5.88 5.49 4.21
CA ARG A 113 -6.31 5.98 5.53
C ARG A 113 -6.38 7.49 5.65
N GLN A 114 -5.86 8.27 4.70
CA GLN A 114 -6.07 9.73 4.69
C GLN A 114 -7.57 10.13 4.66
N HIS A 115 -8.44 9.23 4.19
CA HIS A 115 -9.89 9.44 4.26
C HIS A 115 -10.43 9.39 5.69
N ASP A 116 -9.97 8.43 6.49
CA ASP A 116 -10.58 8.07 7.77
C ASP A 116 -9.69 8.43 8.99
N SER A 117 -8.42 8.79 8.75
CA SER A 117 -7.44 9.26 9.75
C SER A 117 -6.98 10.67 9.44
N GLU A 118 -7.41 11.63 10.28
CA GLU A 118 -6.98 13.02 10.19
C GLU A 118 -5.48 13.18 10.44
N ASP A 119 -4.91 12.39 11.34
CA ASP A 119 -3.48 12.46 11.68
C ASP A 119 -2.59 12.10 10.50
N ILE A 120 -2.93 11.04 9.76
CA ILE A 120 -2.20 10.65 8.55
C ILE A 120 -2.40 11.71 7.46
N ARG A 121 -3.63 12.18 7.24
CA ARG A 121 -3.93 13.22 6.25
C ARG A 121 -3.12 14.50 6.50
N VAL A 122 -3.16 15.04 7.72
CA VAL A 122 -2.44 16.26 8.10
C VAL A 122 -0.93 16.06 7.98
N PHE A 123 -0.42 14.88 8.33
CA PHE A 123 1.00 14.58 8.16
C PHE A 123 1.41 14.59 6.68
N VAL A 124 0.65 13.92 5.80
CA VAL A 124 0.92 13.90 4.36
C VAL A 124 0.81 15.29 3.74
N GLU A 125 -0.20 16.08 4.12
CA GLU A 125 -0.35 17.47 3.64
C GLU A 125 0.85 18.35 3.98
N ARG A 126 1.47 18.13 5.15
CA ARG A 126 2.62 18.93 5.62
C ARG A 126 3.96 18.41 5.14
N GLN A 127 4.12 17.10 5.08
CA GLN A 127 5.41 16.43 4.95
C GLN A 127 5.57 15.68 3.63
N GLY A 128 4.47 15.38 2.93
CA GLY A 128 4.43 14.62 1.69
C GLY A 128 4.53 13.10 1.87
N ILE A 129 4.24 12.37 0.80
CA ILE A 129 4.19 10.90 0.76
C ILE A 129 5.55 10.26 1.08
N ALA A 130 6.64 10.83 0.57
CA ALA A 130 7.99 10.30 0.84
C ALA A 130 8.31 10.26 2.34
N LYS A 131 7.83 11.26 3.09
CA LYS A 131 8.02 11.29 4.54
C LYS A 131 7.06 10.36 5.28
N LEU A 132 5.88 10.09 4.71
CA LEU A 132 4.98 9.04 5.23
C LEU A 132 5.61 7.66 5.08
N ALA A 133 6.21 7.35 3.93
CA ALA A 133 6.94 6.10 3.73
C ALA A 133 8.08 5.93 4.75
N ALA A 134 8.87 6.98 4.96
CA ALA A 134 9.89 6.99 6.01
C ALA A 134 9.30 6.86 7.42
N ALA A 135 8.13 7.45 7.68
CA ALA A 135 7.44 7.33 8.96
C ALA A 135 6.97 5.90 9.22
N LEU A 136 6.47 5.21 8.20
CA LEU A 136 6.08 3.80 8.27
C LEU A 136 7.28 2.91 8.61
N HIS A 137 8.42 3.11 7.95
CA HIS A 137 9.68 2.42 8.28
C HIS A 137 10.06 2.62 9.77
N TYR A 138 10.02 3.85 10.29
CA TYR A 138 10.30 4.06 11.71
C TYR A 138 9.22 3.49 12.63
N THR A 139 7.97 3.38 12.18
CA THR A 139 6.88 2.79 12.95
C THR A 139 7.11 1.31 13.20
N LEU A 140 7.48 0.54 12.17
CA LEU A 140 7.84 -0.87 12.31
C LEU A 140 8.95 -1.08 13.34
N ARG A 141 10.00 -0.26 13.27
CA ARG A 141 11.12 -0.31 14.22
C ARG A 141 10.74 0.10 15.65
N VAL A 142 9.76 1.00 15.81
CA VAL A 142 9.18 1.30 17.13
C VAL A 142 8.44 0.06 17.66
N MET A 143 7.62 -0.58 16.82
CA MET A 143 6.85 -1.76 17.21
C MET A 143 7.75 -2.95 17.58
N HIS A 144 8.90 -3.09 16.91
CA HIS A 144 9.91 -4.10 17.25
C HIS A 144 10.77 -3.73 18.48
N GLY A 145 10.52 -2.58 19.11
CA GLY A 145 11.24 -2.13 20.30
C GLY A 145 12.68 -1.67 20.03
N GLU A 146 13.07 -1.48 18.77
CA GLU A 146 14.41 -1.03 18.40
C GLU A 146 14.65 0.44 18.74
N LEU A 147 13.58 1.24 18.67
CA LEU A 147 13.64 2.67 18.94
C LEU A 147 12.36 3.18 19.61
N THR A 148 12.51 4.24 20.39
CA THR A 148 11.33 4.94 20.94
C THR A 148 10.72 5.84 19.87
N GLN A 149 9.40 6.09 19.94
CA GLN A 149 8.74 7.05 19.03
C GLN A 149 9.44 8.42 19.01
N ARG A 150 9.94 8.89 20.16
CA ARG A 150 10.68 10.16 20.23
C ARG A 150 12.00 10.10 19.44
N THR A 151 12.72 9.00 19.51
CA THR A 151 13.94 8.77 18.71
C THR A 151 13.59 8.70 17.23
N GLY A 152 12.51 8.00 16.87
CA GLY A 152 12.01 7.91 15.49
C GLY A 152 11.66 9.29 14.93
N ALA A 153 10.93 10.12 15.68
CA ALA A 153 10.53 11.46 15.25
C ALA A 153 11.75 12.36 15.03
N SER A 154 12.77 12.25 15.90
CA SER A 154 14.03 12.95 15.73
C SER A 154 14.78 12.51 14.48
N LYS A 155 14.80 11.21 14.16
CA LYS A 155 15.45 10.67 12.95
C LYS A 155 14.69 11.03 11.67
N LEU A 156 13.36 11.05 11.74
CA LEU A 156 12.47 11.49 10.66
C LEU A 156 12.58 13.00 10.39
N GLY A 157 13.17 13.76 11.32
CA GLY A 157 13.37 15.21 11.17
C GLY A 157 12.04 15.98 11.23
N VAL A 158 11.13 15.56 12.10
CA VAL A 158 9.83 16.22 12.35
C VAL A 158 9.70 16.64 13.80
N HIS A 159 8.74 17.50 14.10
CA HIS A 159 8.47 17.89 15.47
C HIS A 159 8.07 16.65 16.30
N PRO A 160 8.55 16.47 17.55
CA PRO A 160 8.29 15.26 18.32
C PRO A 160 6.80 14.91 18.43
N VAL A 161 5.94 15.91 18.68
CA VAL A 161 4.49 15.68 18.77
C VAL A 161 3.92 15.18 17.44
N GLU A 162 4.28 15.81 16.32
CA GLU A 162 3.83 15.41 14.99
C GLU A 162 4.29 14.00 14.63
N GLY A 163 5.55 13.67 14.92
CA GLY A 163 6.09 12.33 14.69
C GLY A 163 5.43 11.25 15.55
N MET A 164 5.23 11.50 16.85
CA MET A 164 4.56 10.55 17.74
C MET A 164 3.10 10.33 17.35
N THR A 165 2.40 11.40 16.94
CA THR A 165 1.02 11.33 16.45
C THR A 165 0.91 10.44 15.21
N VAL A 166 1.73 10.69 14.17
CA VAL A 166 1.68 9.87 12.96
C VAL A 166 2.10 8.42 13.21
N PHE A 167 3.10 8.18 14.07
CA PHE A 167 3.49 6.80 14.41
C PHE A 167 2.37 6.04 15.10
N THR A 168 1.61 6.70 15.99
CA THR A 168 0.47 6.05 16.64
C THR A 168 -0.58 5.67 15.59
N ALA A 169 -0.93 6.57 14.67
CA ALA A 169 -1.88 6.26 13.60
C ALA A 169 -1.38 5.18 12.62
N LEU A 170 -0.07 5.10 12.38
CA LEU A 170 0.54 4.06 11.55
C LEU A 170 0.69 2.72 12.27
N GLN A 171 0.71 2.68 13.60
CA GLN A 171 0.68 1.42 14.34
C GLN A 171 -0.63 0.68 14.07
N ASP A 172 -1.76 1.38 14.12
CA ASP A 172 -3.07 0.82 13.79
C ASP A 172 -3.09 0.24 12.36
N VAL A 173 -2.48 0.95 11.39
CA VAL A 173 -2.31 0.48 10.00
C VAL A 173 -1.53 -0.83 9.95
N VAL A 174 -0.37 -0.88 10.61
CA VAL A 174 0.52 -2.05 10.59
C VAL A 174 -0.13 -3.26 11.28
N GLU A 175 -0.83 -3.04 12.38
CA GLU A 175 -1.52 -4.10 13.12
C GLU A 175 -2.61 -4.75 12.28
N GLU A 176 -3.40 -3.97 11.54
CA GLU A 176 -4.42 -4.49 10.62
C GLU A 176 -3.79 -5.13 9.37
N ALA A 177 -2.65 -4.60 8.89
CA ALA A 177 -1.95 -5.12 7.72
C ALA A 177 -1.45 -6.56 7.88
N ALA A 178 -1.22 -7.02 9.11
CA ALA A 178 -0.80 -8.39 9.38
C ALA A 178 -1.78 -9.45 8.85
N ASP A 179 -3.06 -9.09 8.65
CA ASP A 179 -4.09 -10.01 8.16
C ASP A 179 -4.12 -10.16 6.63
N TYR A 180 -3.56 -9.19 5.88
CA TYR A 180 -3.73 -9.13 4.42
C TYR A 180 -2.47 -8.78 3.62
N ASP A 181 -1.41 -8.25 4.24
CA ASP A 181 -0.15 -7.91 3.57
C ASP A 181 0.87 -9.06 3.75
N PRO A 182 1.11 -9.90 2.72
CA PRO A 182 2.05 -11.00 2.82
C PRO A 182 3.52 -10.56 2.82
N TYR A 183 3.79 -9.27 2.57
CA TYR A 183 5.14 -8.72 2.46
C TYR A 183 5.51 -7.85 3.68
N LEU A 184 4.65 -7.76 4.70
CA LEU A 184 4.85 -6.87 5.84
C LEU A 184 6.21 -7.08 6.53
N GLU A 185 6.62 -8.34 6.73
CA GLU A 185 7.92 -8.67 7.34
C GLU A 185 9.13 -8.30 6.46
N GLN A 186 8.91 -8.09 5.15
CA GLN A 186 9.97 -7.66 4.21
C GLN A 186 10.14 -6.15 4.17
N ALA A 187 9.25 -5.39 4.83
CA ALA A 187 9.31 -3.93 4.94
C ALA A 187 10.25 -3.42 6.05
N GLU A 188 10.95 -4.35 6.74
CA GLU A 188 11.88 -4.09 7.86
C GLU A 188 13.20 -3.42 7.45
#